data_AF-A0A977PVA6-F1
#
_entry.id   AF-A0A977PVA6-F1
#
_cell.length_a   1.000
_cell.length_b   1.000
_cell.length_c   1.000
_cell.angle_alpha   90.00
_cell.angle_beta   90.00
_cell.angle_gamma   90.00
#
_symmetry.space_group_name_H-M   'P 1'
#
loop_
_entity.id
_entity.type
_entity.pdbx_description
1 polymer ?
#
loop_
_entity_poly.entity_id
_entity_poly.type
_entity_poly.pdbx_seq_one_letter_code
_entity_poly.pdbx_strand_id
1 'polypeptide(L)' 'MKTIIATVKNGKIELPPQEQLPEGTQITVIIDEPDANFWQNTSHNSLAKIWDNTEDDIYAQLLQE' A
#
# COMPACT_ATOMS: atom_id res chain seq x y z
N MET A 1 -17.46 10.01 -18.65
CA MET A 1 -17.30 9.67 -17.23
C MET A 1 -16.23 10.58 -16.67
N LYS A 2 -16.51 11.35 -15.62
CA LYS A 2 -15.57 12.31 -15.02
C LYS A 2 -15.04 11.69 -13.73
N THR A 3 -13.73 11.54 -13.63
CA THR A 3 -13.08 11.09 -12.39
C THR A 3 -12.59 12.32 -11.63
N ILE A 4 -13.00 12.46 -10.38
CA ILE A 4 -12.53 13.52 -9.48
C ILE A 4 -11.63 12.87 -8.45
N ILE A 5 -10.36 13.26 -8.43
CA ILE A 5 -9.41 12.80 -7.40
C ILE A 5 -9.63 13.66 -6.16
N ALA A 6 -9.93 13.01 -5.05
CA ALA A 6 -10.19 13.64 -3.77
C ALA A 6 -9.26 13.07 -2.69
N THR A 7 -9.07 13.81 -1.60
CA THR A 7 -8.22 13.37 -0.49
C THR A 7 -9.03 13.27 0.78
N VAL A 8 -8.77 12.25 1.60
CA VAL A 8 -9.36 12.15 2.93
C VAL A 8 -8.52 12.96 3.91
N LYS A 9 -9.14 13.95 4.57
CA LYS A 9 -8.51 14.75 5.62
C LYS A 9 -9.46 14.87 6.81
N ASN A 10 -8.98 14.51 8.00
CA ASN A 10 -9.77 14.50 9.23
C ASN A 10 -11.11 13.74 9.09
N GLY A 11 -11.10 12.61 8.38
CA GLY A 11 -12.29 11.78 8.15
C GLY A 11 -13.31 12.36 7.15
N LYS A 12 -12.96 13.45 6.46
CA LYS A 12 -13.80 14.07 5.41
C LYS A 12 -13.13 13.95 4.05
N ILE A 13 -13.93 13.74 3.01
CA ILE A 13 -13.46 13.78 1.62
C ILE A 13 -13.39 15.25 1.18
N GLU A 14 -12.20 15.75 0.89
CA GLU A 14 -11.97 17.09 0.37
C GLU A 14 -11.79 17.02 -1.16
N LEU A 15 -12.65 17.74 -1.90
CA LEU A 15 -12.52 17.90 -3.34
C LEU A 15 -11.49 19.01 -3.66
N PRO A 16 -10.81 18.94 -4.82
CA PRO A 16 -9.96 20.02 -5.29
C PRO A 16 -10.74 21.34 -5.39
N PRO A 17 -10.13 22.51 -5.15
CA PRO A 17 -10.83 23.80 -5.11
C PRO A 17 -11.61 24.16 -6.39
N GLN A 18 -11.20 23.63 -7.53
CA GLN A 18 -11.83 23.88 -8.84
C GLN A 18 -12.99 22.92 -9.15
N GLU A 19 -13.20 21.91 -8.31
CA GLU A 19 -14.22 20.87 -8.47
C GLU A 19 -15.34 21.10 -7.46
N GLN A 20 -16.40 21.76 -7.90
CA GLN A 20 -17.64 21.89 -7.13
C GLN A 20 -18.70 20.97 -7.71
N LEU A 21 -19.27 20.12 -6.86
CA LEU A 21 -20.41 19.31 -7.19
C LEU A 21 -21.69 20.04 -6.80
N PRO A 22 -22.72 20.06 -7.66
CA PRO A 22 -24.03 20.60 -7.30
C PRO A 22 -24.59 19.93 -6.05
N GLU A 23 -25.35 20.68 -5.25
CA GLU A 23 -26.05 20.14 -4.09
C GLU A 23 -26.98 18.98 -4.50
N GLY A 24 -27.01 17.91 -3.70
CA GLY A 24 -27.79 16.71 -3.97
C GLY A 24 -27.17 15.73 -4.98
N THR A 25 -25.96 16.00 -5.49
CA THR A 25 -25.26 15.06 -6.39
C THR A 25 -24.97 13.73 -5.70
N GLN A 26 -25.45 12.62 -6.28
CA GLN A 26 -25.08 11.27 -5.85
C GLN A 26 -23.71 10.89 -6.41
N ILE A 27 -22.81 10.40 -5.55
CA ILE A 27 -21.45 10.01 -5.93
C ILE A 27 -21.16 8.55 -5.59
N THR A 28 -20.31 7.92 -6.39
CA THR A 28 -19.71 6.61 -6.12
C THR A 28 -18.23 6.84 -5.83
N VAL A 29 -17.76 6.33 -4.68
CA VAL A 29 -16.35 6.43 -4.29
C VAL A 29 -15.65 5.10 -4.62
N ILE A 30 -14.53 5.18 -5.33
CA ILE A 30 -13.63 4.07 -5.57
C ILE A 30 -12.36 4.35 -4.77
N ILE A 31 -11.98 3.42 -3.91
CA ILE A 31 -10.75 3.51 -3.12
C ILE A 31 -9.70 2.66 -3.83
N ASP A 32 -8.74 3.32 -4.47
CA ASP A 32 -7.50 2.65 -4.88
C ASP A 32 -6.60 2.57 -3.65
N GLU A 33 -6.77 1.54 -2.84
CA GLU A 33 -5.72 1.15 -1.89
C GLU A 33 -4.57 0.59 -2.73
N PRO A 34 -3.37 1.20 -2.73
CA PRO A 34 -2.19 0.42 -3.06
C PRO A 34 -2.16 -0.65 -1.98
N ASP A 35 -2.50 -1.88 -2.34
CA ASP A 35 -2.40 -3.00 -1.42
C ASP A 35 -0.97 -2.97 -0.87
N ALA A 36 -0.82 -2.49 0.37
CA ALA A 36 0.49 -2.32 0.99
C ALA A 36 1.19 -3.68 1.07
N ASN A 37 0.38 -4.75 1.08
CA ASN A 37 0.83 -6.11 1.04
C ASN A 37 1.15 -6.59 -0.39
N PHE A 38 0.75 -5.90 -1.46
CA PHE A 38 1.07 -6.33 -2.82
C PHE A 38 2.57 -6.42 -3.01
N TRP A 39 3.30 -5.34 -2.71
CA TRP A 39 4.76 -5.34 -2.81
C TRP A 39 5.40 -6.25 -1.76
N GLN A 40 4.83 -6.33 -0.56
CA GLN A 40 5.29 -7.24 0.52
C GLN A 40 5.20 -8.72 0.08
N ASN A 41 4.04 -9.13 -0.42
CA ASN A 41 3.73 -10.49 -0.84
C ASN A 41 4.54 -10.88 -2.09
N THR A 42 4.67 -9.95 -3.05
CA THR A 42 5.39 -10.21 -4.29
C THR A 42 6.90 -10.31 -4.07
N SER A 43 7.45 -9.49 -3.16
CA SER A 43 8.88 -9.50 -2.85
C SER A 43 9.30 -10.67 -1.94
N HIS A 44 8.36 -11.27 -1.20
CA HIS A 44 8.63 -12.32 -0.22
C HIS A 44 9.44 -13.50 -0.80
N ASN A 45 9.05 -14.05 -1.96
CA ASN A 45 9.76 -15.19 -2.56
C ASN A 45 11.21 -14.85 -2.96
N SER A 46 11.45 -13.63 -3.45
CA SER A 46 12.79 -13.17 -3.80
C SER A 46 13.65 -12.95 -2.56
N LEU A 47 13.07 -12.42 -1.49
CA LEU A 47 13.75 -12.21 -0.20
C LEU A 47 14.06 -13.54 0.49
N ALA A 48 13.10 -14.47 0.56
CA ALA A 48 13.29 -15.79 1.17
C ALA A 48 14.46 -16.54 0.54
N LYS A 49 14.63 -16.44 -0.79
CA LYS A 49 15.75 -17.10 -1.49
C LYS A 49 17.14 -16.57 -1.08
N ILE A 50 17.23 -15.32 -0.62
CA ILE A 50 18.50 -14.68 -0.23
C ILE A 50 18.70 -14.79 1.30
N TRP A 51 17.65 -14.57 2.09
CA TRP A 51 17.69 -14.56 3.56
C TRP A 51 17.59 -15.95 4.21
N ASP A 52 16.86 -16.90 3.63
CA ASP A 52 16.83 -18.29 4.13
C ASP A 52 17.98 -19.12 3.53
N ASN A 53 19.13 -18.49 3.25
CA ASN A 53 20.30 -19.21 2.76
C ASN A 53 21.09 -19.79 3.93
N THR A 54 20.91 -21.10 4.16
CA THR A 54 21.62 -21.87 5.19
C THR A 54 23.14 -21.91 4.98
N GLU A 55 23.65 -21.58 3.78
CA GLU A 55 25.09 -21.48 3.51
C GLU A 55 25.71 -20.20 4.09
N ASP A 56 24.92 -19.15 4.34
CA ASP A 56 25.37 -17.83 4.82
C ASP A 56 25.05 -17.59 6.31
N ASP A 57 24.57 -18.63 7.00
CA ASP A 57 24.20 -18.59 8.42
C ASP A 57 25.42 -18.79 9.34
N ILE A 58 26.47 -17.99 9.11
CA ILE A 58 27.70 -17.98 9.91
C ILE A 58 27.37 -17.65 11.39
N TYR A 59 26.32 -16.86 11.61
CA TYR A 59 25.87 -16.50 12.96
C TYR A 59 25.25 -17.67 13.72
N ALA A 60 24.57 -18.62 13.06
CA ALA A 60 24.08 -19.84 13.72
C ALA A 60 25.23 -20.73 14.23
N GLN A 61 26.42 -20.66 13.63
CA GLN A 61 27.59 -21.40 14.08
C GLN A 61 28.24 -20.76 15.32
N LEU A 62 28.20 -19.43 15.42
CA LEU A 62 28.73 -18.68 16.56
C LEU A 62 27.87 -18.78 17.83
N LEU A 63 26.60 -19.17 17.71
CA LEU A 63 25.68 -19.31 18.85
C LEU A 63 25.90 -20.62 19.64
N GLN A 64 26.75 -21.52 19.15
CA GLN A 64 27.05 -22.81 19.79
C GLN A 64 28.29 -22.80 20.70
N GLU A 65 28.93 -21.64 20.93
CA GLU A 65 30.07 -21.47 21.86
C GLU A 65 29.67 -20.86 23.21
#